data_AF-A0AAV3SPW1-F1
#
_entry.id   AF-A0AAV3SPW1-F1
#
_cell.length_a   1.000
_cell.length_b   1.000
_cell.length_c   1.000
_cell.angle_alpha   90.00
_cell.angle_beta   90.00
_cell.angle_gamma   90.00
#
_symmetry.space_group_name_H-M   'P 1'
#
loop_
_entity.id
_entity.type
_entity.pdbx_description
1 polymer ?
#
loop_
_entity_poly.entity_id
_entity_poly.type
_entity_poly.pdbx_seq_one_letter_code
_entity_poly.pdbx_strand_id
1 'polypeptide(L)'
;MGMNWRLVATLGVGVTAFLAVSATLTALLEPTIEFSALVGLPVGLLFGAAAAVATRVRLWNSSTARPALLGVAAVGYALCVVAAASYAVSSVRGFVTVERALVAAGLAGVVVFAFARLRPDRFE
;
A
#
# COMPACT_ATOMS: atom_id res chain seq x y z
N MET A 1 0.44 24.49 -8.22
CA MET A 1 0.91 23.17 -8.72
C MET A 1 -0.12 22.13 -8.33
N GLY A 2 -0.90 21.61 -9.29
CA GLY A 2 -1.86 20.55 -8.99
C GLY A 2 -1.14 19.27 -8.56
N MET A 3 -1.71 18.53 -7.61
CA MET A 3 -1.21 17.22 -7.19
C MET A 3 -1.23 16.27 -8.38
N ASN A 4 -0.11 15.64 -8.71
CA ASN A 4 -0.07 14.65 -9.78
C ASN A 4 -0.58 13.29 -9.26
N TRP A 5 -1.89 13.07 -9.35
CA TRP A 5 -2.55 11.85 -8.85
C TRP A 5 -1.98 10.57 -9.44
N ARG A 6 -1.43 10.62 -10.66
CA ARG A 6 -0.70 9.50 -11.26
C ARG A 6 0.50 9.10 -10.43
N LEU A 7 1.27 10.06 -9.92
CA LEU A 7 2.43 9.78 -9.06
C LEU A 7 1.99 9.23 -7.71
N VAL A 8 0.94 9.81 -7.12
CA VAL A 8 0.38 9.36 -5.84
C VAL A 8 -0.04 7.88 -5.93
N ALA A 9 -0.79 7.52 -6.98
CA ALA A 9 -1.23 6.15 -7.20
C ALA A 9 -0.06 5.22 -7.52
N THR A 10 0.88 5.64 -8.36
CA THR A 10 2.08 4.86 -8.70
C THR A 10 2.87 4.47 -7.45
N LEU A 11 3.19 5.45 -6.60
CA LEU A 11 3.95 5.24 -5.38
C LEU A 11 3.15 4.41 -4.38
N GLY A 12 1.87 4.74 -4.15
CA GLY A 12 1.06 4.04 -3.18
C GLY A 12 0.81 2.57 -3.55
N VAL A 13 0.55 2.28 -4.84
CA VAL A 13 0.40 0.90 -5.32
C VAL A 13 1.73 0.14 -5.17
N GLY A 14 2.86 0.78 -5.50
CA GLY A 14 4.18 0.19 -5.30
C GLY A 14 4.47 -0.13 -3.83
N VAL A 15 4.19 0.80 -2.92
CA VAL A 15 4.33 0.60 -1.47
C VAL A 15 3.43 -0.52 -0.97
N THR A 16 2.17 -0.56 -1.43
CA THR A 16 1.22 -1.60 -1.02
C THR A 16 1.69 -2.98 -1.47
N ALA A 17 2.14 -3.11 -2.72
CA ALA A 17 2.66 -4.36 -3.26
C ALA A 17 3.95 -4.79 -2.54
N PHE A 18 4.86 -3.85 -2.27
CA PHE A 18 6.07 -4.09 -1.49
C PHE A 18 5.74 -4.69 -0.12
N LEU A 19 4.89 -4.01 0.66
CA LEU A 19 4.54 -4.43 2.01
C LEU A 19 3.83 -5.79 2.00
N ALA A 20 2.88 -5.98 1.09
CA ALA A 20 2.12 -7.22 1.00
C ALA A 20 3.03 -8.41 0.65
N VAL A 21 3.88 -8.28 -0.37
CA VAL A 21 4.76 -9.37 -0.82
C VAL A 21 5.83 -9.65 0.22
N SER A 22 6.47 -8.62 0.77
CA SER A 22 7.48 -8.82 1.82
C SER A 22 6.89 -9.50 3.05
N ALA A 23 5.76 -9.01 3.58
CA ALA A 23 5.14 -9.61 4.76
C ALA A 23 4.72 -11.07 4.50
N THR A 24 4.11 -11.34 3.34
CA THR A 24 3.66 -12.68 2.99
C THR A 24 4.83 -13.65 2.86
N LEU A 25 5.88 -13.27 2.13
CA LEU A 25 7.05 -14.13 1.95
C LEU A 25 7.80 -14.33 3.26
N THR A 26 7.99 -13.28 4.05
CA THR A 26 8.65 -13.40 5.36
C THR A 26 7.88 -14.36 6.26
N ALA A 27 6.55 -14.23 6.35
CA ALA A 27 5.72 -15.12 7.17
C ALA A 27 5.72 -16.58 6.67
N LEU A 28 5.73 -16.80 5.35
CA LEU A 28 5.79 -18.15 4.78
C LEU A 28 7.15 -18.82 4.96
N LEU A 29 8.24 -18.03 4.98
CA LEU A 29 9.61 -18.53 5.10
C LEU A 29 10.07 -18.63 6.56
N GLU A 30 9.43 -17.92 7.49
CA GLU A 30 9.76 -17.91 8.93
C GLU A 30 9.84 -19.32 9.56
N PRO A 31 8.98 -20.30 9.22
CA PRO A 31 9.08 -21.65 9.79
C PRO A 31 10.33 -22.43 9.33
N THR A 32 10.96 -22.00 8.24
CA THR A 32 12.00 -22.77 7.53
C THR A 32 13.35 -22.06 7.53
N ILE A 33 13.39 -20.73 7.63
CA ILE A 33 14.58 -19.91 7.49
C ILE A 33 14.61 -18.86 8.59
N GLU A 34 15.63 -18.91 9.46
CA GLU A 34 15.83 -17.96 10.57
C GLU A 34 15.93 -16.50 10.10
N PHE A 35 16.41 -16.28 8.87
CA PHE A 35 16.55 -14.97 8.23
C PHE A 35 15.60 -14.79 7.04
N SER A 36 14.36 -15.23 7.17
CA SER A 36 13.32 -15.10 6.14
C SER A 36 13.14 -13.66 5.62
N ALA A 37 13.38 -12.65 6.46
CA ALA A 37 13.34 -11.24 6.09
C ALA A 37 14.39 -10.85 5.03
N LEU A 38 15.56 -11.51 5.00
CA LEU A 38 16.60 -11.26 3.98
C LEU A 38 16.15 -11.65 2.58
N VAL A 39 15.16 -12.53 2.45
CA VAL A 39 14.57 -12.92 1.17
C VAL A 39 13.29 -12.13 0.90
N GLY A 40 12.41 -12.01 1.90
CA GLY A 40 11.12 -11.33 1.75
C GLY A 40 11.23 -9.85 1.39
N LEU A 41 12.17 -9.11 1.99
CA LEU A 41 12.33 -7.67 1.73
C LEU A 41 12.83 -7.37 0.31
N PRO A 42 13.93 -7.96 -0.20
CA PRO A 42 14.36 -7.72 -1.57
C PRO A 42 13.34 -8.14 -2.61
N VAL A 43 12.69 -9.31 -2.42
CA VAL A 43 11.67 -9.78 -3.37
C VAL A 43 10.48 -8.85 -3.38
N GLY A 44 9.98 -8.44 -2.20
CA GLY A 44 8.91 -7.44 -2.14
C GLY A 44 9.30 -6.13 -2.80
N LEU A 45 10.56 -5.69 -2.70
CA LEU A 45 11.03 -4.45 -3.34
C LEU A 45 10.92 -4.54 -4.86
N LEU A 46 11.34 -5.68 -5.44
CA LEU A 46 11.22 -5.93 -6.88
C LEU A 46 9.76 -5.93 -7.34
N PHE A 47 8.87 -6.58 -6.58
CA PHE A 47 7.44 -6.60 -6.88
C PHE A 47 6.79 -5.22 -6.71
N GLY A 48 7.17 -4.46 -5.69
CA GLY A 48 6.73 -3.08 -5.49
C GLY A 48 7.15 -2.17 -6.65
N ALA A 49 8.40 -2.26 -7.08
CA ALA A 49 8.90 -1.53 -8.25
C ALA A 49 8.15 -1.93 -9.52
N ALA A 50 7.95 -3.22 -9.77
CA ALA A 50 7.20 -3.73 -10.92
C ALA A 50 5.75 -3.22 -10.92
N ALA A 51 5.08 -3.24 -9.76
CA ALA A 51 3.71 -2.74 -9.61
C ALA A 51 3.62 -1.23 -9.85
N ALA A 52 4.60 -0.45 -9.36
CA ALA A 52 4.68 0.98 -9.62
C ALA A 52 4.86 1.26 -11.13
N VAL A 53 5.79 0.57 -11.79
CA VAL A 53 6.02 0.71 -13.24
C VAL A 53 4.76 0.34 -14.03
N ALA A 54 4.13 -0.80 -13.72
CA ALA A 54 2.89 -1.23 -14.36
C ALA A 54 1.75 -0.21 -14.17
N THR A 55 1.65 0.36 -12.97
CA THR A 55 0.68 1.42 -12.64
C THR A 55 0.90 2.66 -13.49
N ARG A 56 2.15 3.13 -13.56
CA ARG A 56 2.50 4.37 -14.27
C ARG A 56 2.39 4.25 -15.79
N VAL A 57 2.87 3.14 -16.34
CA VAL A 57 3.01 2.96 -17.79
C VAL A 57 1.71 2.51 -18.43
N ARG A 58 0.93 1.67 -17.73
CA ARG A 58 -0.22 0.98 -18.35
C ARG A 58 -1.54 1.23 -17.62
N LEU A 59 -1.60 0.94 -16.31
CA LEU A 59 -2.88 0.87 -15.60
C LEU A 59 -3.53 2.25 -15.37
N TRP A 60 -2.75 3.32 -15.21
CA TRP A 60 -3.30 4.67 -15.01
C TRP A 60 -4.07 5.22 -16.22
N ASN A 61 -3.73 4.75 -17.43
CA ASN A 61 -4.39 5.20 -18.66
C ASN A 61 -5.81 4.64 -18.78
N SER A 62 -6.16 3.60 -18.02
CA SER A 62 -7.53 3.08 -17.93
C SER A 62 -8.33 3.87 -16.90
N SER A 63 -9.31 4.65 -17.36
CA SER A 63 -10.22 5.40 -16.49
C SER A 63 -10.96 4.51 -15.49
N THR A 64 -11.33 3.29 -15.91
CA THR A 64 -12.00 2.29 -15.06
C THR A 64 -11.10 1.75 -13.95
N ALA A 65 -9.77 1.72 -14.15
CA ALA A 65 -8.82 1.20 -13.17
C ALA A 65 -8.42 2.24 -12.12
N ARG A 66 -8.53 3.54 -12.42
CA ARG A 66 -8.07 4.62 -11.52
C ARG A 66 -8.64 4.55 -10.09
N PRO A 67 -9.96 4.32 -9.88
CA PRO A 67 -10.49 4.21 -8.52
C PRO A 67 -9.88 3.06 -7.73
N ALA A 68 -9.67 1.91 -8.38
CA ALA A 68 -9.04 0.74 -7.76
C ALA A 68 -7.58 1.03 -7.40
N LEU A 69 -6.82 1.67 -8.29
CA LEU A 69 -5.42 2.05 -8.03
C LEU A 69 -5.30 3.02 -6.85
N LEU A 70 -6.21 3.99 -6.74
CA LEU A 70 -6.23 4.95 -5.63
C LEU A 70 -6.63 4.28 -4.31
N GLY A 71 -7.61 3.37 -4.35
CA GLY A 71 -7.97 2.56 -3.17
C GLY A 71 -6.81 1.71 -2.68
N VAL A 72 -6.15 0.97 -3.58
CA VAL A 72 -4.96 0.18 -3.26
C VAL A 72 -3.85 1.07 -2.70
N ALA A 73 -3.56 2.20 -3.35
CA ALA A 73 -2.56 3.15 -2.89
C ALA A 73 -2.82 3.64 -1.46
N ALA A 74 -4.08 3.92 -1.12
CA ALA A 74 -4.46 4.36 0.20
C ALA A 74 -4.20 3.30 1.29
N VAL A 75 -4.31 2.01 0.98
CA VAL A 75 -3.97 0.93 1.92
C VAL A 75 -2.50 1.01 2.31
N GLY A 76 -1.59 1.07 1.34
CA GLY A 76 -0.15 1.16 1.60
C GLY A 76 0.23 2.41 2.41
N TYR A 77 -0.32 3.56 2.05
CA TYR A 77 -0.07 4.79 2.81
C TYR A 77 -0.63 4.71 4.23
N ALA A 78 -1.82 4.17 4.42
CA ALA A 78 -2.41 4.00 5.75
C ALA A 78 -1.56 3.08 6.62
N LEU A 79 -1.03 1.98 6.09
CA LEU A 79 -0.10 1.11 6.80
C LEU A 79 1.19 1.85 7.20
N CYS A 80 1.78 2.64 6.31
CA CYS A 80 2.95 3.46 6.63
C CYS A 80 2.64 4.47 7.75
N VAL A 81 1.48 5.12 7.73
CA VAL A 81 1.06 6.07 8.76
C VAL A 81 0.86 5.38 10.11
N VAL A 82 0.19 4.22 10.13
CA VAL A 82 -0.02 3.45 11.36
C VAL A 82 1.31 2.96 11.93
N ALA A 83 2.22 2.49 11.08
CA ALA A 83 3.56 2.11 11.50
C ALA A 83 4.34 3.31 12.05
N ALA A 84 4.34 4.44 11.34
CA ALA A 84 5.01 5.65 11.82
C ALA A 84 4.46 6.12 13.18
N ALA A 85 3.13 6.07 13.36
CA ALA A 85 2.49 6.44 14.62
C ALA A 85 2.86 5.49 15.77
N SER A 86 2.93 4.18 15.53
CA SER A 86 3.31 3.19 16.56
C SER A 86 4.78 3.31 16.99
N TYR A 87 5.65 3.79 16.10
CA TYR A 87 7.06 4.07 16.42
C TYR A 87 7.25 5.45 17.08
N ALA A 88 6.54 6.48 16.62
CA ALA A 88 6.71 7.85 17.10
C ALA A 88 5.97 8.15 18.42
N VAL A 89 4.84 7.48 18.68
CA VAL A 89 3.97 7.78 19.83
C VAL A 89 3.86 6.56 20.74
N SER A 90 4.57 6.60 21.87
CA SER A 90 4.62 5.49 22.83
C SER A 90 3.23 5.08 23.34
N SER A 91 2.33 6.05 23.57
CA SER A 91 0.95 5.79 24.01
C SER A 91 0.09 5.06 22.98
N VAL A 92 0.45 5.09 21.69
CA VAL A 92 -0.30 4.44 20.61
C VAL A 92 0.22 3.01 20.39
N ARG A 93 1.48 2.73 20.73
CA ARG A 93 2.12 1.43 20.52
C ARG A 93 1.37 0.28 21.20
N GLY A 94 0.80 0.48 22.38
CA GLY A 94 0.02 -0.55 23.10
C GLY A 94 -1.33 -0.89 22.45
N PHE A 95 -1.86 -0.02 21.59
CA PHE A 95 -3.17 -0.19 20.95
C PHE A 95 -3.10 -0.71 19.51
N VAL A 96 -1.93 -0.57 18.85
CA VAL A 96 -1.71 -0.96 17.47
C VAL A 96 -1.34 -2.44 17.42
N THR A 97 -2.30 -3.27 17.02
CA THR A 97 -2.05 -4.65 16.61
C THR A 97 -2.00 -4.74 15.09
N VAL A 98 -1.33 -5.76 14.55
CA VAL A 98 -1.25 -6.01 13.09
C VAL A 98 -2.66 -6.12 12.50
N GLU A 99 -3.56 -6.84 13.16
CA GLU A 99 -4.95 -7.01 12.72
C GLU A 99 -5.68 -5.66 12.63
N ARG A 100 -5.57 -4.81 13.67
CA ARG A 100 -6.20 -3.48 13.66
C ARG A 100 -5.62 -2.58 12.59
N ALA A 101 -4.31 -2.64 12.37
CA ALA A 101 -3.64 -1.86 11.32
C ALA A 101 -4.14 -2.27 9.93
N LEU A 102 -4.28 -3.57 9.67
CA LEU A 102 -4.80 -4.09 8.41
C LEU A 102 -6.26 -3.71 8.19
N VAL A 103 -7.10 -3.81 9.22
CA VAL A 103 -8.51 -3.39 9.14
C VAL A 103 -8.62 -1.90 8.84
N ALA A 104 -7.87 -1.05 9.57
CA ALA A 104 -7.88 0.39 9.35
C ALA A 104 -7.40 0.76 7.94
N ALA A 105 -6.31 0.14 7.47
CA ALA A 105 -5.79 0.37 6.13
C ALA A 105 -6.76 -0.12 5.04
N GLY A 106 -7.38 -1.29 5.23
CA GLY A 106 -8.41 -1.81 4.34
C GLY A 106 -9.62 -0.88 4.23
N LEU A 107 -10.13 -0.38 5.36
CA LEU A 107 -11.21 0.60 5.40
C LEU A 107 -10.82 1.90 4.68
N ALA A 108 -9.62 2.42 4.93
CA ALA A 108 -9.12 3.60 4.22
C ALA A 108 -9.09 3.37 2.70
N GLY A 109 -8.62 2.20 2.25
CA GLY A 109 -8.64 1.81 0.85
C GLY A 109 -10.04 1.76 0.24
N VAL A 110 -11.00 1.16 0.94
CA VAL A 110 -12.41 1.08 0.50
C VAL A 110 -13.03 2.48 0.41
N VAL A 111 -12.80 3.34 1.39
CA VAL A 111 -13.31 4.72 1.39
C VAL A 111 -12.75 5.51 0.22
N VAL A 112 -11.44 5.44 -0.02
CA VAL A 112 -10.79 6.14 -1.14
C VAL A 112 -11.28 5.58 -2.48
N PHE A 113 -11.42 4.26 -2.61
CA PHE A 113 -12.00 3.62 -3.79
C PHE A 113 -13.41 4.14 -4.07
N ALA A 114 -14.29 4.12 -3.07
CA ALA A 114 -15.66 4.57 -3.21
C ALA A 114 -15.72 6.06 -3.58
N PHE A 115 -14.90 6.89 -2.93
CA PHE A 115 -14.83 8.31 -3.22
C PHE A 115 -14.34 8.59 -4.65
N ALA A 116 -13.26 7.93 -5.08
CA ALA A 116 -12.73 8.06 -6.44
C ALA A 116 -13.72 7.55 -7.50
N ARG A 117 -14.52 6.53 -7.17
CA ARG A 117 -15.58 6.02 -8.06
C ARG A 117 -16.77 6.96 -8.16
N LEU A 118 -17.14 7.63 -7.07
CA LEU A 118 -18.28 8.55 -7.02
C LEU A 118 -17.95 9.96 -7.56
N ARG A 119 -16.67 10.34 -7.57
CA ARG A 119 -16.19 11.67 -7.97
C ARG A 119 -14.96 11.57 -8.90
N PRO A 120 -15.09 10.97 -10.10
CA PRO A 120 -13.95 10.78 -11.01
C PRO A 120 -13.28 12.10 -11.44
N ASP A 121 -14.07 13.17 -11.61
CA ASP A 121 -13.63 14.51 -12.07
C ASP A 121 -12.59 15.18 -11.14
N ARG A 122 -12.44 14.69 -9.90
CA ARG A 122 -11.48 15.21 -8.91
C ARG A 122 -10.07 14.63 -9.06
N PHE A 123 -9.91 13.58 -9.87
CA PHE A 123 -8.70 12.74 -9.94
C PHE A 123 -8.15 12.56 -11.36
N GLU A 124 -8.52 13.45 -12.29
CA GLU A 124 -8.00 13.48 -13.66
C GLU A 124 -6.52 13.88 -13.75
#